data_AF-A0AAU1VXN6-F1
#
_entry.id   AF-A0AAU1VXN6-F1
#
_cell.length_a   1.000
_cell.length_b   1.000
_cell.length_c   1.000
_cell.angle_alpha   90.00
_cell.angle_beta   90.00
_cell.angle_gamma   90.00
#
_symmetry.space_group_name_H-M   'P 1'
#
loop_
_entity.id
_entity.type
_entity.pdbx_description
1 polymer ?
#
loop_
_entity_poly.entity_id
_entity_poly.type
_entity_poly.pdbx_seq_one_letter_code
_entity_poly.pdbx_strand_id
1 'polypeptide(L)' 'MSAPGAPGPLGEGQNLDVGTPRRLVQSMVALWNDEVRSEGPTRVTWEIEPVGDSCRLTVTHDGPREGAGEELYGGR' A
#
# COMPACT_ATOMS: atom_id res chain seq x y z
N MET A 1 -4.86 -8.21 3.47
CA MET A 1 -3.49 -8.24 4.03
C MET A 1 -3.59 -8.60 5.52
N SER A 2 -3.04 -9.74 5.95
CA SER A 2 -3.14 -10.24 7.34
C SER A 2 -1.77 -10.60 7.90
N ALA A 3 -1.57 -10.43 9.21
CA ALA A 3 -0.33 -10.80 9.90
C ALA A 3 -0.63 -11.72 11.10
N PRO A 4 0.24 -12.70 11.44
CA PRO A 4 -0.02 -13.66 12.52
C PRO A 4 -0.30 -13.07 13.90
N GLY A 5 0.18 -11.86 14.19
CA GLY A 5 -0.04 -11.15 15.45
C GLY A 5 -1.18 -10.13 15.43
N ALA A 6 -1.85 -9.95 14.29
CA ALA A 6 -2.93 -8.97 14.16
C ALA A 6 -4.29 -9.61 14.53
N PRO A 7 -5.18 -8.88 15.23
CA PRO A 7 -6.53 -9.37 15.57
C PRO A 7 -7.43 -9.52 14.32
N GLY A 8 -7.01 -8.99 13.18
CA GLY A 8 -7.72 -9.05 11.91
C GLY A 8 -6.85 -8.59 10.74
N PRO A 9 -7.44 -8.37 9.56
CA PRO A 9 -6.74 -7.79 8.42
C PRO A 9 -6.16 -6.41 8.77
N LEU A 10 -4.92 -6.15 8.39
CA LEU A 10 -4.28 -4.84 8.54
C LEU A 10 -4.62 -3.90 7.38
N GLY A 11 -5.11 -4.45 6.28
CA GLY A 11 -5.62 -3.67 5.18
C GLY A 11 -6.31 -4.50 4.12
N GLU A 12 -7.03 -3.80 3.26
CA GLU A 12 -7.71 -4.32 2.09
C GLU A 12 -7.41 -3.45 0.86
N GLY A 13 -7.70 -3.98 -0.33
CA GLY A 13 -7.34 -3.33 -1.57
C GLY A 13 -7.67 -4.18 -2.79
N GLN A 14 -7.60 -3.55 -3.95
CA GLN A 14 -7.86 -4.18 -5.26
C GLN A 14 -6.78 -3.75 -6.25
N ASN A 15 -6.50 -4.60 -7.24
CA ASN A 15 -5.65 -4.22 -8.36
C ASN A 15 -6.44 -3.27 -9.27
N LEU A 16 -5.90 -2.06 -9.47
CA LEU A 16 -6.48 -1.02 -10.31
C LEU A 16 -5.93 -1.07 -11.74
N ASP A 17 -4.64 -1.41 -11.88
CA ASP A 17 -3.97 -1.60 -13.17
C ASP A 17 -2.86 -2.66 -13.04
N VAL A 18 -2.70 -3.51 -14.05
CA VAL A 18 -1.74 -4.62 -14.07
C VAL A 18 -0.96 -4.59 -15.39
N GLY A 19 0.17 -3.88 -15.40
CA GLY A 19 1.08 -3.75 -16.53
C GLY A 19 2.21 -4.77 -16.47
N THR A 20 1.90 -6.07 -16.60
CA THR A 20 2.88 -7.16 -16.48
C THR A 20 4.04 -7.03 -17.48
N PRO A 21 5.31 -7.27 -17.11
CA PRO A 21 5.82 -7.58 -15.76
C PRO A 21 6.36 -6.35 -14.99
N ARG A 22 6.07 -5.13 -15.46
CA ARG A 22 6.80 -3.92 -15.04
C ARG A 22 6.04 -3.01 -14.09
N ARG A 23 4.72 -3.16 -13.98
CA ARG A 23 3.88 -2.24 -13.22
C ARG A 23 2.69 -2.93 -12.57
N LEU A 24 2.39 -2.52 -11.35
CA LEU A 24 1.15 -2.85 -10.64
C LEU A 24 0.66 -1.60 -9.92
N VAL A 25 -0.63 -1.29 -10.04
CA VAL A 25 -1.29 -0.24 -9.26
C VAL A 25 -2.39 -0.87 -8.43
N GLN A 26 -2.43 -0.54 -7.15
CA GLN A 26 -3.42 -1.08 -6.21
C GLN A 26 -4.06 0.05 -5.39
N SER A 27 -5.30 -0.17 -4.96
CA SER A 27 -5.86 0.56 -3.85
C SER A 27 -5.38 -0.03 -2.52
N MET A 28 -5.31 0.80 -1.49
CA MET A 28 -4.97 0.42 -0.13
C MET A 28 -5.89 1.15 0.86
N VAL A 29 -6.63 0.38 1.66
CA VAL A 29 -7.34 0.86 2.84
C VAL A 29 -6.67 0.24 4.05
N ALA A 30 -6.15 1.08 4.95
CA ALA A 30 -5.63 0.64 6.24
C ALA A 30 -6.77 0.28 7.20
N LEU A 31 -6.63 -0.81 7.94
CA LEU A 31 -7.70 -1.35 8.79
C LEU A 31 -7.29 -1.56 10.25
N TRP A 32 -6.09 -1.11 10.67
CA TRP A 32 -5.57 -1.41 12.00
C TRP A 32 -6.15 -0.54 13.13
N ASN A 33 -6.74 0.63 12.82
CA ASN A 33 -7.55 1.41 13.75
C ASN A 33 -8.61 2.24 13.00
N ASP A 34 -9.56 2.83 13.73
CA ASP A 34 -10.68 3.58 13.13
C ASP A 34 -10.25 4.90 12.48
N GLU A 35 -9.21 5.55 13.00
CA GLU A 35 -8.69 6.82 12.47
C GLU A 35 -8.08 6.63 11.08
N VAL A 36 -7.11 5.72 10.94
CA VAL A 36 -6.50 5.44 9.63
C VAL A 36 -7.49 4.82 8.65
N ARG A 37 -8.50 4.08 9.15
CA ARG A 37 -9.55 3.54 8.30
C ARG A 37 -10.43 4.64 7.71
N SER A 38 -10.64 5.72 8.46
CA SER A 38 -11.45 6.87 8.00
C SER A 38 -10.80 7.68 6.88
N GLU A 39 -9.49 7.52 6.67
CA GLU A 39 -8.79 8.10 5.52
C GLU A 39 -9.29 7.52 4.19
N GLY A 40 -9.77 6.27 4.22
CA GLY A 40 -10.30 5.60 3.05
C GLY A 40 -9.22 5.12 2.09
N PRO A 41 -9.57 4.85 0.81
CA PRO A 41 -8.66 4.23 -0.13
C PRO A 41 -7.59 5.21 -0.61
N THR A 42 -6.35 4.77 -0.49
CA THR A 42 -5.15 5.41 -1.07
C THR A 42 -4.61 4.54 -2.21
N ARG A 43 -3.60 5.03 -2.93
CA ARG A 43 -3.02 4.32 -4.08
C ARG A 43 -1.58 3.92 -3.80
N VAL A 44 -1.26 2.67 -4.12
CA VAL A 44 0.12 2.17 -4.14
C VAL A 44 0.48 1.79 -5.57
N THR A 45 1.53 2.43 -6.08
CA THR A 45 2.11 2.13 -7.39
C THR A 45 3.45 1.41 -7.20
N TRP A 46 3.57 0.26 -7.86
CA TRP A 46 4.77 -0.56 -7.91
C TRP A 46 5.38 -0.48 -9.30
N GLU A 47 6.62 -0.03 -9.38
CA GLU A 47 7.44 -0.11 -10.59
C GLU A 47 8.52 -1.18 -10.39
N ILE A 48 8.61 -2.09 -11.34
CA ILE A 48 9.39 -3.33 -11.21
C ILE A 48 10.49 -3.36 -12.28
N GLU A 49 11.73 -3.25 -11.82
CA GLU A 49 12.94 -3.30 -12.65
C GLU A 49 13.72 -4.58 -12.34
N PRO A 50 13.85 -5.54 -13.28
CA PRO A 50 14.71 -6.72 -13.09
C PRO A 50 16.17 -6.32 -12.89
N VAL A 51 16.83 -6.96 -11.94
CA VAL A 51 18.25 -6.80 -11.61
C VAL A 51 18.84 -8.19 -11.43
N GLY A 52 19.38 -8.76 -12.51
CA GLY A 52 19.87 -10.14 -12.52
C GLY A 52 18.75 -11.14 -12.23
N ASP A 53 18.92 -11.94 -11.19
CA ASP A 53 17.93 -12.88 -10.64
C ASP A 53 17.00 -12.26 -9.58
N SER A 54 17.12 -10.95 -9.36
CA SER A 54 16.31 -10.17 -8.43
C SER A 54 15.55 -9.05 -9.14
N CYS A 55 14.86 -8.18 -8.38
CA CYS A 55 14.31 -6.95 -8.91
C CYS A 55 14.46 -5.80 -7.92
N ARG A 56 14.56 -4.59 -8.46
CA ARG A 56 14.35 -3.35 -7.74
C ARG A 56 12.88 -2.96 -7.84
N LEU A 57 12.30 -2.65 -6.69
CA LEU A 57 10.95 -2.11 -6.61
C LEU A 57 11.04 -0.63 -6.24
N THR A 58 10.47 0.23 -7.06
CA THR A 58 10.12 1.58 -6.64
C THR A 58 8.66 1.56 -6.21
N VAL A 59 8.41 1.85 -4.94
CA VAL A 59 7.06 1.86 -4.36
C VAL A 59 6.69 3.30 -4.07
N THR A 60 5.59 3.75 -4.67
CA THR A 60 5.02 5.07 -4.42
C THR A 60 3.66 4.89 -3.78
N HIS A 61 3.48 5.43 -2.57
CA HIS A 61 2.19 5.48 -1.88
C HIS A 61 1.70 6.93 -1.91
N ASP A 62 0.61 7.17 -2.64
CA ASP A 62 0.04 8.50 -2.84
C ASP A 62 -1.47 8.53 -2.55
N GLY A 63 -1.98 9.73 -2.25
CA GLY A 63 -3.38 9.92 -1.89
C GLY A 63 -3.75 9.99 -0.40
N PRO A 64 -2.89 9.76 0.61
CA PRO A 64 -3.20 10.20 1.96
C PRO A 64 -3.48 11.71 2.01
N ARG A 65 -4.47 12.13 2.79
CA ARG A 65 -4.79 13.55 2.98
C ARG A 65 -3.67 14.25 3.76
N GLU A 66 -3.51 15.56 3.53
CA GLU A 66 -2.65 16.37 4.41
C GLU A 66 -3.13 16.27 5.86
N GLY A 67 -2.24 15.89 6.77
CA GLY A 67 -2.56 15.66 8.17
C GLY A 67 -3.14 14.28 8.50
N ALA A 68 -3.15 13.33 7.55
CA ALA A 68 -3.45 11.93 7.84
C ALA A 68 -2.46 11.37 8.89
N GLY A 69 -2.87 10.31 9.61
CA GLY A 69 -2.04 9.71 10.66
C GLY A 69 -0.63 9.36 10.19
N GLU A 70 0.39 9.70 10.99
CA GLU A 70 1.82 9.49 10.69
C GLU A 70 2.15 8.02 10.33
N GLU A 71 1.35 7.07 10.83
CA GLU A 71 1.49 5.65 10.51
C GLU A 71 1.25 5.34 9.03
N LEU A 72 0.46 6.16 8.33
CA LEU A 72 0.24 6.04 6.88
C LEU A 72 1.44 6.52 6.05
N TYR A 73 2.36 7.27 6.67
CA TYR A 73 3.61 7.74 6.05
C TYR A 73 4.81 6.88 6.45
N GLY A 74 4.59 5.75 7.14
CA GLY A 74 5.63 4.80 7.51
C GLY A 74 5.97 4.76 9.00
N GLY A 75 5.27 5.54 9.83
CA GLY A 75 5.45 5.55 11.29
C GLY A 75 6.80 6.09 11.70
N ARG A 76 6.85 7.33 12.20
CA ARG A 76 8.05 7.90 12.81
C ARG A 76 8.18 7.49 14.27
#